data_AF-H1PJQ1-F1
#
_entry.id   AF-H1PJQ1-F1
#
_cell.length_a   1.000
_cell.length_b   1.000
_cell.length_c   1.000
_cell.angle_alpha   90.00
_cell.angle_beta   90.00
_cell.angle_gamma   90.00
#
_symmetry.space_group_name_H-M   'P 1'
#
loop_
_entity.id
_entity.type
_entity.pdbx_description
1 polymer ?
#
loop_
_entity_poly.entity_id
_entity_poly.type
_entity_poly.pdbx_seq_one_letter_code
_entity_poly.pdbx_strand_id
1 'polypeptide(L)' 'MKAFEYGVCRRPDEEIYIKQRILLLKNVPGLTFVEELIDVDESKFSIMMHEKGKVVLKNSFFLNEVCIESDFDISPYFE' A
#
# COMPACT_ATOMS: atom_id res chain seq x y z
N MET A 1 -14.87 -11.20 -1.17
CA MET A 1 -14.73 -9.74 -0.96
C MET A 1 -14.05 -9.16 -2.17
N LYS A 2 -14.45 -7.97 -2.62
CA LYS A 2 -13.83 -7.31 -3.78
C LYS A 2 -12.61 -6.55 -3.25
N ALA A 3 -11.41 -6.93 -3.68
CA ALA A 3 -10.22 -6.14 -3.39
C ALA A 3 -10.23 -4.88 -4.27
N PHE A 4 -9.93 -3.74 -3.68
CA PHE A 4 -9.67 -2.50 -4.40
C PHE A 4 -8.19 -2.43 -4.73
N GLU A 5 -7.88 -2.06 -5.97
CA GLU A 5 -6.52 -1.90 -6.46
C GLU A 5 -6.31 -0.47 -6.93
N TYR A 6 -5.23 0.16 -6.47
CA TYR A 6 -4.87 1.53 -6.81
C TYR A 6 -3.45 1.55 -7.37
N GLY A 7 -3.32 1.90 -8.65
CA GLY A 7 -2.02 2.13 -9.26
C GLY A 7 -1.43 3.46 -8.81
N VAL A 8 -0.20 3.45 -8.30
CA VAL A 8 0.50 4.66 -7.85
C VAL A 8 1.60 5.06 -8.84
N CYS A 9 2.47 4.12 -9.20
CA CYS A 9 3.60 4.35 -10.11
C CYS A 9 3.81 3.14 -11.00
N ARG A 10 4.08 3.34 -12.30
CA ARG A 10 4.30 2.25 -13.29
C ARG A 10 5.75 1.73 -13.34
N ARG A 11 6.45 1.85 -12.22
CA ARG A 11 7.78 1.29 -11.99
C ARG A 11 7.99 1.15 -10.47
N PRO A 12 8.88 0.24 -10.02
CA PRO A 12 9.33 0.21 -8.64
C PRO A 12 10.02 1.53 -8.32
N ASP A 13 9.68 2.12 -7.19
CA ASP A 13 10.20 3.42 -6.76
C ASP A 13 10.10 3.52 -5.23
N GLU A 14 11.25 3.32 -4.57
CA GLU A 14 11.34 3.29 -3.10
C GLU A 14 10.90 4.62 -2.46
N GLU A 15 11.21 5.74 -3.11
CA GLU A 15 10.86 7.06 -2.59
C GLU A 15 9.35 7.28 -2.64
N ILE A 16 8.70 6.90 -3.75
CA ILE A 16 7.24 6.93 -3.87
C ILE A 16 6.60 5.98 -2.87
N TYR A 17 7.13 4.77 -2.72
CA TYR A 17 6.64 3.79 -1.75
C TYR A 17 6.67 4.32 -0.32
N ILE A 18 7.80 4.89 0.13
CA ILE A 18 7.90 5.47 1.48
C ILE A 18 6.92 6.63 1.65
N LYS A 19 6.83 7.54 0.67
CA LYS A 19 5.89 8.67 0.70
C LYS A 19 4.43 8.20 0.79
N GLN A 20 4.07 7.17 0.03
CA GLN A 20 2.71 6.62 0.06
C GLN A 20 2.37 5.95 1.38
N ARG A 21 3.32 5.22 1.99
CA ARG A 21 3.11 4.65 3.32
C ARG A 21 2.79 5.74 4.35
N ILE A 22 3.54 6.84 4.33
CA ILE A 22 3.33 7.97 5.25
C ILE A 22 1.95 8.60 4.99
N LEU A 23 1.57 8.80 3.73
CA LEU A 23 0.27 9.38 3.36
C LEU A 23 -0.90 8.49 3.80
N LEU A 24 -0.80 7.17 3.60
CA LEU A 24 -1.82 6.21 4.05
C LEU A 24 -2.05 6.29 5.56
N LEU A 25 -0.98 6.20 6.35
CA LEU A 25 -1.07 6.27 7.82
C LEU A 25 -1.56 7.62 8.33
N LYS A 26 -1.28 8.71 7.58
CA LYS A 26 -1.72 10.05 7.93
C LYS A 26 -3.20 10.29 7.61
N ASN A 27 -3.65 9.84 6.44
CA ASN A 27 -4.94 10.25 5.88
C ASN A 27 -6.07 9.26 6.16
N VAL A 28 -5.77 7.97 6.40
CA VAL A 28 -6.78 6.95 6.71
C VAL A 28 -6.85 6.77 8.23
N PRO A 29 -7.83 7.37 8.93
CA PRO A 29 -7.90 7.31 10.39
C PRO A 29 -8.10 5.86 10.85
N GLY A 30 -7.35 5.43 11.86
CA GLY A 30 -7.44 4.06 12.39
C GLY A 30 -6.65 3.01 11.58
N LEU A 31 -5.97 3.41 10.50
CA LEU A 31 -5.03 2.53 9.80
C LEU A 31 -3.71 2.45 10.58
N THR A 32 -3.27 1.24 10.90
CA THR A 32 -2.04 1.00 11.65
C THR A 32 -1.05 0.18 10.83
N PHE A 33 0.23 0.53 10.93
CA PHE A 33 1.31 -0.28 10.35
C PHE A 33 1.52 -1.53 11.18
N VAL A 34 1.62 -2.69 10.51
CA VAL A 34 1.87 -3.98 11.16
C VAL A 34 3.30 -4.42 10.92
N GLU A 35 3.68 -4.59 9.66
CA GLU A 35 5.01 -5.08 9.29
C GLU A 35 5.38 -4.69 7.86
N GLU A 36 6.68 -4.77 7.56
CA GLU A 36 7.20 -4.71 6.20
C GLU A 36 7.83 -6.06 5.86
N LEU A 37 7.34 -6.66 4.76
CA LEU A 37 7.89 -7.89 4.21
C LEU A 37 8.76 -7.55 3.00
N ILE A 38 9.84 -8.31 2.84
CA ILE A 38 10.77 -8.18 1.70
C ILE A 38 10.84 -9.55 1.02
N ASP A 39 10.56 -9.56 -0.28
CA ASP A 39 10.68 -10.78 -1.11
C ASP A 39 12.12 -10.96 -1.63
N VAL A 40 12.42 -12.13 -2.18
CA VAL A 40 13.75 -12.51 -2.68
C VAL A 40 14.21 -11.60 -3.83
N ASP A 41 13.26 -11.02 -4.59
CA ASP A 41 13.52 -10.05 -5.66
C ASP A 41 13.66 -8.60 -5.17
N GLU A 42 13.78 -8.40 -3.85
CA GLU A 42 13.84 -7.11 -3.16
C GLU A 42 12.52 -6.30 -3.20
N SER A 43 11.42 -6.87 -3.69
CA SER A 43 10.10 -6.25 -3.59
C SER A 43 9.71 -6.06 -2.13
N LYS A 44 9.09 -4.91 -1.82
CA LYS A 44 8.66 -4.56 -0.46
C LYS A 44 7.16 -4.47 -0.34
N PHE A 45 6.64 -4.96 0.78
CA PHE A 45 5.21 -4.98 1.08
C PHE A 45 4.98 -4.42 2.47
N SER A 46 4.35 -3.25 2.57
CA SER A 46 3.91 -2.69 3.84
C SER A 46 2.50 -3.20 4.13
N ILE A 47 2.38 -3.99 5.19
CA ILE A 47 1.10 -4.52 5.67
C ILE A 47 0.53 -3.56 6.71
N MET A 48 -0.70 -3.11 6.49
CA MET A 48 -1.43 -2.22 7.38
C MET A 48 -2.83 -2.77 7.66
N MET A 49 -3.35 -2.50 8.86
CA MET A 49 -4.66 -2.99 9.30
C MET A 49 -5.57 -1.85 9.72
N HIS A 50 -6.85 -1.98 9.35
CA HIS A 50 -7.95 -1.12 9.75
C HIS A 50 -9.10 -2.00 10.26
N GLU A 51 -10.05 -1.45 11.02
CA GLU A 51 -11.28 -2.17 11.43
C GLU A 51 -12.12 -2.69 10.23
N LYS A 52 -11.91 -2.10 9.05
CA LYS A 52 -12.60 -2.43 7.79
C LYS A 52 -11.86 -3.48 6.96
N GLY A 53 -10.64 -3.85 7.34
CA GLY A 53 -9.82 -4.83 6.64
C GLY A 53 -8.37 -4.39 6.46
N LYS A 54 -7.66 -5.13 5.62
CA LYS A 54 -6.23 -4.98 5.35
C LYS A 54 -5.98 -4.00 4.20
N VAL A 55 -4.87 -3.26 4.31
CA VAL A 55 -4.28 -2.46 3.23
C VAL A 55 -2.84 -2.91 3.03
N VAL A 56 -2.46 -3.19 1.79
CA VAL A 56 -1.11 -3.62 1.42
C VAL A 56 -0.57 -2.65 0.39
N LEU A 57 0.48 -1.91 0.74
CA LEU A 57 1.24 -1.11 -0.21
C LEU A 57 2.41 -1.96 -0.72
N LYS A 58 2.59 -2.01 -2.04
CA LYS A 58 3.58 -2.84 -2.72
C LYS A 58 4.55 -1.97 -3.50
N ASN A 59 5.84 -2.19 -3.34
CA ASN A 59 6.89 -1.77 -4.27
C ASN A 59 7.39 -3.05 -4.96
N SER A 60 6.79 -3.42 -6.08
CA SER A 60 6.99 -4.73 -6.71
C SER A 60 7.90 -4.65 -7.92
N PHE A 61 9.07 -5.28 -7.84
CA PHE A 61 9.98 -5.47 -8.98
C PHE A 61 9.41 -6.48 -9.99
N PHE A 62 8.74 -7.54 -9.52
CA PHE A 62 8.05 -8.51 -10.37
C PHE A 62 6.94 -7.88 -11.24
N LEU A 63 6.04 -7.08 -10.65
CA LEU A 63 4.96 -6.40 -11.38
C LEU A 63 5.42 -5.08 -12.03
N ASN A 64 6.64 -4.65 -11.73
CA ASN A 64 7.23 -3.39 -12.18
C ASN A 64 6.35 -2.17 -11.84
N GLU A 65 5.89 -2.06 -10.60
CA GLU A 65 5.01 -0.98 -10.15
C GLU A 65 5.05 -0.72 -8.64
N VAL A 66 4.52 0.45 -8.26
CA VAL A 66 4.04 0.73 -6.90
C VAL A 66 2.51 0.73 -6.94
N CYS A 67 1.87 -0.11 -6.14
CA CYS A 67 0.42 -0.24 -6.09
C CYS A 67 -0.09 -0.48 -4.66
N ILE A 68 -1.37 -0.23 -4.44
CA ILE A 68 -2.06 -0.46 -3.16
C ILE A 68 -3.18 -1.46 -3.40
N GLU A 69 -3.23 -2.51 -2.59
CA GLU A 69 -4.37 -3.40 -2.46
C GLU A 69 -5.09 -3.13 -1.14
N SER A 70 -6.42 -3.05 -1.16
CA SER A 70 -7.22 -2.76 0.03
C SER A 70 -8.51 -3.56 0.06
N ASP A 71 -8.90 -4.01 1.24
CA ASP A 71 -10.19 -4.68 1.48
C ASP A 71 -11.39 -3.72 1.45
N PHE A 72 -11.14 -2.41 1.50
CA PHE A 72 -12.17 -1.35 1.47
C PHE A 72 -11.74 -0.17 0.58
N ASP A 73 -12.72 0.65 0.17
CA ASP A 73 -12.43 1.84 -0.64
C ASP A 73 -11.68 2.89 0.19
N ILE A 74 -10.47 3.24 -0.23
CA ILE A 74 -9.64 4.25 0.42
C ILE A 74 -9.71 5.60 -0.30
N SER A 75 -10.30 5.68 -1.49
CA SER A 75 -10.41 6.92 -2.27
C SER A 75 -10.99 8.10 -1.48
N PRO A 76 -12.03 7.93 -0.63
CA PRO A 76 -12.62 9.03 0.13
C PRO A 76 -11.67 9.70 1.15
N TYR A 77 -10.52 9.09 1.45
CA TYR A 77 -9.53 9.66 2.37
C TYR A 77 -8.48 10.53 1.67
N PHE A 78 -8.54 10.66 0.33
CA PHE A 78 -7.56 11.37 -0.50
C PHE A 78 -8.18 12.44 -1.40
N GLU A 79 -9.43 12.83 -1.14
CA GLU A 79 -10.09 13.98 -1.78
C GLU A 79 -9.59 15.33 -1.24
#